data_AF-A0A344LRV7-F1
#
_entry.id   AF-A0A344LRV7-F1
#
_cell.length_a   1.000
_cell.length_b   1.000
_cell.length_c   1.000
_cell.angle_alpha   90.00
_cell.angle_beta   90.00
_cell.angle_gamma   90.00
#
_symmetry.space_group_name_H-M   'P 1'
#
loop_
_entity.id
_entity.type
_entity.pdbx_description
1 polymer ?
#
loop_
_entity_poly.entity_id
_entity_poly.type
_entity_poly.pdbx_seq_one_letter_code
_entity_poly.pdbx_strand_id
1 'polypeptide(L)'
;MTKENQKTHRDVIRSVAIFVSNLSFEGDFKKQPMYLQEIFELLLDTEFANDLILRQKMLSCLKTSRDLVKVLSQFTDKQIQKACDNVTMVKAV
;
A
#
# COMPACT_ATOMS: atom_id res chain seq x y z
N MET A 1 -2.05 9.17 -31.14
CA MET A 1 -1.80 8.98 -29.69
C MET A 1 -3.10 9.18 -28.95
N THR A 2 -3.68 8.10 -28.43
CA THR A 2 -4.98 8.07 -27.76
C THR A 2 -4.90 8.77 -26.40
N LYS A 3 -5.92 9.56 -26.04
CA LYS A 3 -6.05 10.38 -24.81
C LYS A 3 -5.88 9.63 -23.48
N GLU A 4 -5.82 8.30 -23.50
CA GLU A 4 -5.90 7.42 -22.33
C GLU A 4 -4.69 7.54 -21.38
N ASN A 5 -3.53 7.93 -21.90
CA ASN A 5 -2.28 8.06 -21.12
C ASN A 5 -2.04 9.47 -20.53
N GLN A 6 -2.99 10.40 -20.62
CA GLN A 6 -2.90 11.72 -19.98
C GLN A 6 -3.41 11.71 -18.54
N LYS A 7 -2.91 10.81 -17.69
CA LYS A 7 -3.19 10.89 -16.24
C LYS A 7 -2.20 11.87 -15.61
N THR A 8 -2.69 12.90 -14.93
CA THR A 8 -1.80 13.80 -14.18
C THR A 8 -1.16 13.04 -13.02
N HIS A 9 0.00 13.49 -12.52
CA HIS A 9 0.64 12.91 -11.33
C HIS A 9 -0.35 12.74 -10.16
N ARG A 10 -1.31 13.66 -10.04
CA ARG A 10 -2.36 13.62 -9.03
C ARG A 10 -3.31 12.44 -9.21
N ASP A 11 -3.65 12.07 -10.44
CA ASP A 11 -4.50 10.91 -10.77
C ASP A 11 -3.78 9.59 -10.53
N VAL A 12 -2.47 9.55 -10.78
CA VAL A 12 -1.61 8.40 -10.47
C VAL A 12 -1.50 8.21 -8.97
N ILE A 13 -1.17 9.27 -8.22
CA ILE A 13 -1.09 9.23 -6.75
C ILE A 13 -2.43 8.82 -6.14
N ARG A 14 -3.56 9.33 -6.66
CA ARG A 14 -4.90 8.95 -6.21
C ARG A 14 -5.20 7.49 -6.50
N SER A 15 -4.86 7.00 -7.68
CA SER A 15 -5.07 5.60 -8.05
C SER A 15 -4.21 4.65 -7.21
N VAL A 16 -2.96 5.03 -6.92
CA VAL A 16 -2.09 4.31 -5.97
C VAL A 16 -2.66 4.36 -4.56
N ALA A 17 -3.17 5.50 -4.10
CA ALA A 17 -3.80 5.61 -2.78
C ALA A 17 -5.07 4.75 -2.67
N ILE A 18 -5.90 4.72 -3.72
CA ILE A 18 -7.09 3.85 -3.79
C ILE A 18 -6.66 2.38 -3.83
N PHE A 19 -5.64 2.03 -4.60
CA PHE A 19 -5.11 0.67 -4.66
C PHE A 19 -4.56 0.20 -3.31
N VAL A 20 -3.76 1.03 -2.64
CA VAL A 20 -3.25 0.77 -1.29
C VAL A 20 -4.38 0.69 -0.28
N SER A 21 -5.40 1.55 -0.40
CA SER A 21 -6.62 1.48 0.41
C SER A 21 -7.34 0.16 0.19
N ASN A 22 -7.62 -0.24 -1.05
CA ASN A 22 -8.33 -1.48 -1.36
C ASN A 22 -7.54 -2.72 -0.94
N LEU A 23 -6.22 -2.75 -1.16
CA LEU A 23 -5.34 -3.79 -0.63
C LEU A 23 -5.36 -3.88 0.90
N SER A 24 -5.52 -2.73 1.56
CA SER A 24 -5.68 -2.68 3.01
C SER A 24 -7.08 -3.15 3.43
N PHE A 25 -8.13 -2.83 2.66
CA PHE A 25 -9.52 -3.11 3.01
C PHE A 25 -10.03 -4.51 2.63
N GLU A 26 -9.35 -5.28 1.79
CA GLU A 26 -9.68 -6.69 1.53
C GLU A 26 -9.25 -7.65 2.66
N GLY A 27 -8.85 -7.11 3.82
CA GLY A 27 -8.62 -7.88 5.06
C GLY A 27 -7.29 -8.63 5.11
N ASP A 28 -6.50 -8.59 4.04
CA ASP A 28 -5.22 -9.30 3.95
C ASP A 28 -4.02 -8.41 4.34
N PHE A 29 -4.22 -7.55 5.36
CA PHE A 29 -3.17 -6.67 5.92
C PHE A 29 -1.87 -7.42 6.20
N LYS A 30 -1.99 -8.69 6.61
CA LYS A 30 -0.86 -9.58 6.93
C LYS A 30 -0.01 -9.94 5.71
N LYS A 31 -0.59 -9.93 4.50
CA LYS A 31 0.12 -10.21 3.23
C LYS A 31 0.62 -8.95 2.53
N GLN A 32 0.18 -7.77 2.94
CA GLN A 32 0.62 -6.49 2.37
C GLN A 32 2.15 -6.37 2.23
N PRO A 33 2.99 -6.77 3.22
CA PRO A 33 4.44 -6.69 3.05
C PRO A 33 4.98 -7.58 1.93
N MET A 34 4.34 -8.72 1.66
CA MET A 34 4.74 -9.64 0.59
C MET A 34 4.44 -9.03 -0.79
N TYR A 35 3.23 -8.50 -0.98
CA TYR A 35 2.88 -7.82 -2.23
C TYR A 35 3.76 -6.60 -2.52
N LEU A 36 4.07 -5.80 -1.49
CA LEU A 36 5.00 -4.68 -1.63
C LEU A 36 6.41 -5.15 -1.99
N GLN A 37 6.86 -6.26 -1.41
CA GLN A 37 8.15 -6.85 -1.74
C GLN A 37 8.21 -7.30 -3.19
N GLU A 38 7.21 -8.01 -3.69
CA GLU A 38 7.13 -8.45 -5.09
C GLU A 38 7.19 -7.26 -6.06
N ILE A 39 6.42 -6.20 -5.79
CA ILE A 39 6.43 -4.98 -6.61
C ILE A 39 7.82 -4.33 -6.60
N PHE A 40 8.48 -4.29 -5.44
CA PHE A 40 9.79 -3.69 -5.31
C PHE A 40 10.90 -4.51 -5.96
N GLU A 41 10.82 -5.84 -5.93
CA GLU A 41 11.71 -6.72 -6.67
C GLU A 41 11.60 -6.47 -8.18
N LEU A 42 10.38 -6.39 -8.72
CA LEU A 42 10.16 -6.05 -10.13
C LEU A 42 10.70 -4.65 -10.48
N LEU A 43 10.59 -3.69 -9.56
CA LEU A 43 11.09 -2.34 -9.79
C LEU A 43 12.62 -2.28 -9.82
N LEU A 44 13.30 -3.20 -9.12
CA LEU A 44 14.76 -3.35 -9.18
C LEU A 44 15.24 -3.94 -10.50
N ASP A 45 14.36 -4.52 -11.32
CA ASP A 45 14.69 -4.98 -12.68
C ASP A 45 14.53 -3.86 -13.74
N THR A 46 14.16 -2.65 -13.32
CA THR A 46 13.97 -1.50 -14.21
C THR A 46 15.13 -0.51 -14.17
N GLU A 47 15.12 0.47 -15.07
CA GLU A 47 16.07 1.59 -15.06
C GLU A 47 16.09 2.40 -13.76
N PHE A 48 15.02 2.32 -12.96
CA PHE A 48 14.89 3.03 -11.67
C PHE A 48 15.64 2.34 -10.53
N ALA A 49 16.21 1.15 -10.73
CA ALA A 49 16.92 0.39 -9.71
C ALA A 49 18.12 1.11 -9.09
N ASN A 50 18.70 2.07 -9.81
CA ASN A 50 19.86 2.85 -9.36
C ASN A 50 19.48 4.15 -8.62
N ASP A 51 18.19 4.49 -8.55
CA ASP A 51 17.74 5.66 -7.77
C ASP A 51 17.83 5.35 -6.27
N LEU A 52 18.85 5.91 -5.62
CA LEU A 52 19.10 5.72 -4.19
C LEU A 52 17.94 6.21 -3.31
N ILE A 53 17.31 7.33 -3.68
CA ILE A 53 16.19 7.91 -2.91
C ILE A 53 14.98 6.97 -3.01
N LEU A 54 14.72 6.45 -4.20
CA LEU A 54 13.65 5.48 -4.41
C LEU A 54 13.88 4.20 -3.60
N ARG A 55 15.10 3.64 -3.62
CA ARG A 55 15.45 2.46 -2.81
C ARG A 55 15.27 2.69 -1.31
N GLN A 56 15.66 3.86 -0.81
CA GLN A 56 15.45 4.22 0.59
C GLN A 56 13.95 4.29 0.95
N LYS A 57 13.12 4.86 0.06
CA LYS A 57 11.67 4.89 0.23
C LYS A 57 11.03 3.50 0.21
N MET A 58 11.46 2.64 -0.72
CA MET A 58 11.02 1.24 -0.80
C MET A 58 11.35 0.49 0.49
N LEU A 59 12.59 0.63 0.99
CA LEU A 59 13.01 0.00 2.24
C LEU A 59 12.21 0.51 3.45
N SER A 60 12.00 1.83 3.53
CA SER A 60 11.21 2.44 4.61
C SER A 60 9.77 1.92 4.60
N CYS A 61 9.14 1.87 3.42
CA CYS A 61 7.79 1.34 3.23
C CYS A 61 7.68 -0.13 3.67
N LEU A 62 8.64 -0.98 3.28
CA LEU A 62 8.69 -2.38 3.71
C LEU A 62 8.80 -2.51 5.23
N LYS A 63 9.67 -1.71 5.87
CA LYS A 63 9.81 -1.72 7.33
C LYS A 63 8.51 -1.35 8.02
N THR A 64 7.89 -0.23 7.63
CA THR A 64 6.62 0.21 8.21
C THR A 64 5.51 -0.80 8.00
N SER A 65 5.41 -1.42 6.81
CA SER A 65 4.39 -2.44 6.55
C SER A 65 4.61 -3.71 7.40
N ARG A 66 5.86 -4.16 7.56
CA ARG A 66 6.19 -5.30 8.45
C ARG A 66 5.89 -5.00 9.92
N ASP A 67 6.23 -3.80 10.39
CA ASP A 67 5.92 -3.37 11.75
C ASP A 67 4.41 -3.30 11.97
N LEU A 68 3.64 -2.81 11.00
CA LEU A 68 2.19 -2.82 11.03
C LEU A 68 1.64 -4.24 11.17
N VAL A 69 2.12 -5.20 10.36
CA VAL A 69 1.71 -6.61 10.49
C VAL A 69 2.02 -7.18 11.86
N LYS A 70 3.20 -6.84 12.42
CA LYS A 70 3.58 -7.27 13.76
C LYS A 70 2.63 -6.71 14.83
N VAL A 71 2.27 -5.43 14.75
CA VAL A 71 1.28 -4.83 15.66
C VAL A 71 -0.09 -5.49 15.50
N LEU A 72 -0.54 -5.66 14.25
CA LEU A 72 -1.84 -6.26 13.94
C LEU A 72 -1.92 -7.75 14.30
N SER A 73 -0.78 -8.46 14.40
CA SER A 73 -0.74 -9.88 14.79
C SER A 73 -1.30 -10.15 16.19
N GLN A 74 -1.38 -9.12 17.04
CA GLN A 74 -1.97 -9.19 18.38
C GLN A 74 -3.50 -9.21 18.35
N PHE A 75 -4.11 -8.96 17.19
CA PHE A 75 -5.56 -8.84 17.02
C PHE A 75 -6.08 -9.89 16.04
N THR A 76 -7.32 -10.31 16.25
CA THR A 76 -8.03 -11.16 15.28
C THR A 76 -8.49 -10.33 14.08
N ASP A 77 -8.64 -10.96 12.92
CA ASP A 77 -9.07 -10.28 11.70
C ASP A 77 -10.46 -9.63 11.88
N LYS A 78 -11.35 -10.24 12.69
CA LYS A 78 -12.65 -9.66 13.07
C LYS A 78 -12.52 -8.37 13.89
N GLN A 79 -11.56 -8.29 14.81
CA GLN A 79 -11.31 -7.08 15.60
C GLN A 79 -10.75 -5.95 14.74
N ILE A 80 -9.84 -6.29 13.82
CA ILE A 80 -9.27 -5.35 12.85
C ILE A 80 -10.37 -4.82 11.93
N GLN A 81 -11.18 -5.70 11.33
CA GLN A 81 -12.29 -5.32 10.46
C GLN A 81 -13.26 -4.38 11.17
N LYS A 82 -13.70 -4.75 12.38
CA LYS A 82 -14.61 -3.92 13.19
C LYS A 82 -14.03 -2.53 13.47
N ALA A 83 -12.72 -2.43 13.72
CA ALA A 83 -12.06 -1.14 13.93
C ALA A 83 -12.04 -0.31 12.63
N CYS A 84 -11.76 -0.93 11.48
CA CYS A 84 -11.81 -0.27 10.18
C CYS A 84 -13.23 0.21 9.82
N ASP A 85 -14.25 -0.59 10.06
CA ASP A 85 -15.65 -0.24 9.79
C ASP A 85 -16.07 1.01 10.60
N ASN A 86 -15.67 1.07 11.87
CA ASN A 86 -15.93 2.23 12.74
C ASN A 86 -15.27 3.51 12.23
N VAL A 87 -14.03 3.43 11.74
CA VAL A 87 -13.34 4.59 11.15
C VAL A 87 -14.03 5.06 9.87
N THR A 88 -14.58 4.14 9.09
CA THR A 88 -15.28 4.43 7.83
C THR A 88 -16.63 5.10 8.10
N MET A 89 -17.35 4.68 9.14
CA MET A 89 -18.61 5.31 9.55
C MET A 89 -18.41 6.74 10.09
N VAL A 90 -17.31 7.00 10.81
CA VAL A 90 -17.01 8.35 11.33
C VAL A 90 -16.71 9.37 10.21
N LYS A 91 -16.26 8.92 9.03
CA LYS A 91 -16.03 9.79 7.86
C LYS A 91 -17.28 10.04 7.01
N ALA A 92 -18.38 9.33 7.26
CA ALA A 92 -19.63 9.42 6.50
C ALA A 92 -20.72 10.26 7.20
N VAL A 93 -20.43 10.76 8.41
CA VAL A 93 -21.24 11.72 9.18
C VAL A 93 -20.60 13.09 9.09
#